data_AF-A0AAU4SY00-F1
#
_entry.id   AF-A0AAU4SY00-F1
#
_cell.length_a   1.000
_cell.length_b   1.000
_cell.length_c   1.000
_cell.angle_alpha   90.00
_cell.angle_beta   90.00
_cell.angle_gamma   90.00
#
_symmetry.space_group_name_H-M   'P 1'
#
loop_
_entity.id
_entity.type
_entity.pdbx_description
1 polymer ?
#
loop_
_entity_poly.entity_id
_entity_poly.type
_entity_poly.pdbx_seq_one_letter_code
_entity_poly.pdbx_strand_id
1 'polypeptide(L)'
;MLRSHLVSRRVLRTATTLTLALGAGLALPTALATTAGAATPAATAVVNFDREVSYTAAAGQTNQVTVTESRTGAEQLTFVIDDSVPIEAGTGCAHPDSADDTKVSCTVVMLDSQSPYNALLMDLGDSDDVVSYHNNSDQAFYTNDIELGAGNDELTDFGSVDANFVSGGAGDDTITVLENGVAFGDEGNDTIYANGDRAIAAGGAGNDLLRGAGGDQTLQGDDGHDKMYGGDDGDHMEGGRGNDVMYGEGGPDFMWGNSGDDELYGGADTDTLSGGPGNNIVVQD
;
A
#
# COMPACT_ATOMS: atom_id res chain seq x y z
N MET A 1 -36.14 35.35 46.57
CA MET A 1 -36.75 36.31 45.62
C MET A 1 -37.52 35.54 44.56
N LEU A 2 -38.62 36.13 44.09
CA LEU A 2 -39.70 35.71 43.17
C LEU A 2 -39.36 34.63 42.10
N ARG A 3 -40.17 33.55 41.96
CA ARG A 3 -41.35 33.34 41.06
C ARG A 3 -41.01 33.40 39.56
N SER A 4 -41.26 32.36 38.73
CA SER A 4 -42.57 31.91 38.21
C SER A 4 -42.35 30.60 37.39
N HIS A 5 -43.07 29.47 37.54
CA HIS A 5 -44.46 29.10 37.15
C HIS A 5 -44.75 29.22 35.64
N LEU A 6 -45.42 28.32 34.90
CA LEU A 6 -46.11 27.02 35.11
C LEU A 6 -46.54 26.47 33.71
N VAL A 7 -46.65 25.14 33.59
CA VAL A 7 -47.78 24.38 33.00
C VAL A 7 -47.99 24.26 31.47
N SER A 8 -47.67 23.06 30.98
CA SER A 8 -48.53 22.06 30.30
C SER A 8 -49.89 22.49 29.71
N ARG A 9 -50.16 22.10 28.44
CA ARG A 9 -51.32 21.22 28.09
C ARG A 9 -51.33 20.85 26.61
N ARG A 10 -51.45 19.54 26.35
CA ARG A 10 -51.91 18.98 25.07
C ARG A 10 -53.37 19.38 24.81
N VAL A 11 -53.70 19.67 23.55
CA VAL A 11 -55.07 19.58 23.04
C VAL A 11 -55.04 18.91 21.66
N LEU A 12 -55.72 17.77 21.56
CA LEU A 12 -56.07 17.09 20.31
C LEU A 12 -57.32 17.77 19.74
N ARG A 13 -57.34 18.09 18.43
CA ARG A 13 -58.59 18.31 17.69
C ARG A 13 -58.45 17.80 16.26
N THR A 14 -59.20 16.75 15.96
CA THR A 14 -59.67 16.38 14.62
C THR A 14 -60.74 17.36 14.15
N ALA A 15 -60.72 17.74 12.88
CA ALA A 15 -61.86 18.31 12.18
C ALA A 15 -61.74 18.06 10.67
N THR A 16 -62.91 17.98 10.07
CA THR A 16 -63.30 17.29 8.85
C THR A 16 -63.07 18.10 7.56
N THR A 17 -63.05 17.38 6.46
CA THR A 17 -63.04 17.73 5.02
C THR A 17 -63.80 19.00 4.58
N LEU A 18 -63.24 19.71 3.58
CA LEU A 18 -64.01 20.49 2.60
C LEU A 18 -63.36 20.46 1.20
N THR A 19 -64.18 20.09 0.22
CA THR A 19 -63.93 19.91 -1.22
C THR A 19 -64.00 21.24 -1.98
N LEU A 20 -63.15 21.48 -3.01
CA LEU A 20 -63.56 22.00 -4.35
C LEU A 20 -62.41 22.15 -5.39
N ALA A 21 -62.51 21.35 -6.46
CA ALA A 21 -62.39 21.60 -7.91
C ALA A 21 -61.38 22.60 -8.57
N LEU A 22 -61.17 22.29 -9.86
CA LEU A 22 -60.50 23.02 -10.96
C LEU A 22 -58.96 22.85 -10.99
N GLY A 23 -58.31 22.39 -12.05
CA GLY A 23 -58.66 22.31 -13.47
C GLY A 23 -57.41 22.71 -14.26
N ALA A 24 -56.95 21.82 -15.14
CA ALA A 24 -55.89 22.04 -16.15
C ALA A 24 -54.51 22.53 -15.67
N GLY A 25 -53.59 21.57 -15.46
CA GLY A 25 -52.14 21.83 -15.36
C GLY A 25 -51.42 20.94 -16.37
N LEU A 26 -50.59 21.56 -17.20
CA LEU A 26 -49.90 20.99 -18.36
C LEU A 26 -49.24 19.63 -18.08
N ALA A 27 -49.43 18.68 -18.99
CA ALA A 27 -48.54 17.53 -19.12
C ALA A 27 -47.17 18.06 -19.61
N LEU A 28 -46.29 18.39 -18.66
CA LEU A 28 -44.86 18.47 -18.92
C LEU A 28 -44.40 17.03 -19.19
N PRO A 29 -43.74 16.74 -20.32
CA PRO A 29 -43.08 15.46 -20.46
C PRO A 29 -42.03 15.39 -19.36
N THR A 30 -42.23 14.48 -18.41
CA THR A 30 -41.15 13.98 -17.55
C THR A 30 -40.16 13.32 -18.49
N ALA A 31 -39.23 14.11 -19.04
CA ALA A 31 -37.99 13.57 -19.54
C ALA A 31 -37.36 12.86 -18.35
N LEU A 32 -37.35 11.52 -18.40
CA LEU A 32 -36.38 10.78 -17.61
C LEU A 32 -35.03 11.32 -18.06
N ALA A 33 -34.44 12.19 -17.25
CA ALA A 33 -33.01 12.39 -17.30
C ALA A 33 -32.44 11.02 -16.97
N THR A 34 -32.09 10.26 -18.00
CA THR A 34 -31.08 9.23 -17.89
C THR A 34 -29.91 9.96 -17.26
N THR A 35 -29.61 9.67 -16.00
CA THR A 35 -28.31 9.99 -15.45
C THR A 35 -27.33 9.33 -16.40
N ALA A 36 -26.73 10.12 -17.30
CA ALA A 36 -25.50 9.71 -17.94
C ALA A 36 -24.63 9.25 -16.78
N GLY A 37 -24.28 7.96 -16.76
CA GLY A 37 -23.43 7.42 -15.71
C GLY A 37 -22.25 8.35 -15.59
N ALA A 38 -21.98 8.85 -14.38
CA ALA A 38 -20.78 9.62 -14.15
C ALA A 38 -19.63 8.79 -14.73
N ALA A 39 -18.86 9.39 -15.65
CA ALA A 39 -17.69 8.70 -16.17
C ALA A 39 -16.87 8.23 -14.98
N THR A 40 -16.45 6.97 -14.99
CA THR A 40 -15.50 6.48 -13.99
C THR A 40 -14.34 7.47 -13.99
N PRO A 41 -13.96 8.03 -12.83
CA PRO A 41 -12.73 8.81 -12.76
C PRO A 41 -11.60 8.01 -13.41
N ALA A 42 -10.67 8.70 -14.06
CA ALA A 42 -9.51 8.08 -14.68
C ALA A 42 -8.28 8.36 -13.81
N ALA A 43 -7.39 7.38 -13.72
CA ALA A 43 -6.07 7.59 -13.14
C ALA A 43 -5.26 8.51 -14.05
N THR A 44 -4.11 9.00 -13.59
CA THR A 44 -3.25 9.86 -14.40
C THR A 44 -1.82 9.33 -14.41
N ALA A 45 -1.15 9.44 -15.56
CA ALA A 45 0.26 9.12 -15.70
C ALA A 45 1.01 10.24 -16.41
N VAL A 46 2.10 10.74 -15.84
CA VAL A 46 2.87 11.86 -16.40
C VAL A 46 4.36 11.69 -16.15
N VAL A 47 5.18 12.13 -17.09
CA VAL A 47 6.63 12.27 -16.90
C VAL A 47 6.95 13.68 -16.40
N ASN A 48 7.56 13.75 -15.21
CA ASN A 48 8.06 14.97 -14.60
C ASN A 48 9.57 15.13 -14.86
N PHE A 49 9.95 16.34 -15.27
CA PHE A 49 11.35 16.74 -15.50
C PHE A 49 12.16 15.76 -16.38
N ASP A 50 11.48 15.08 -17.31
CA ASP A 50 12.02 14.04 -18.21
C ASP A 50 12.66 12.82 -17.52
N ARG A 51 12.43 12.61 -16.21
CA ARG A 51 13.19 11.63 -15.41
C ARG A 51 12.38 10.79 -14.42
N GLU A 52 11.15 11.18 -14.14
CA GLU A 52 10.29 10.55 -13.14
C GLU A 52 8.91 10.33 -13.74
N VAL A 53 8.38 9.12 -13.66
CA VAL A 53 6.99 8.82 -13.96
C VAL A 53 6.19 8.99 -12.68
N SER A 54 5.12 9.78 -12.69
CA SER A 54 4.12 9.77 -11.62
C SER A 54 2.86 9.10 -12.11
N TYR A 55 2.41 8.09 -11.38
CA TYR A 55 1.10 7.46 -11.50
C TYR A 55 0.25 7.85 -10.30
N THR A 56 -0.98 8.32 -10.53
CA THR A 56 -1.90 8.70 -9.45
C THR A 56 -3.28 8.18 -9.78
N ALA A 57 -3.80 7.30 -8.92
CA ALA A 57 -5.18 6.85 -8.98
C ALA A 57 -6.13 8.02 -8.66
N ALA A 58 -7.34 7.94 -9.19
CA ALA A 58 -8.40 8.86 -8.83
C ALA A 58 -9.18 8.32 -7.62
N ALA A 59 -9.69 9.24 -6.79
CA ALA A 59 -10.36 8.87 -5.56
C ALA A 59 -11.50 7.84 -5.74
N GLY A 60 -11.50 6.81 -4.89
CA GLY A 60 -12.42 5.69 -4.87
C GLY A 60 -12.32 4.74 -6.07
N GLN A 61 -11.20 4.78 -6.80
CA GLN A 61 -10.88 3.74 -7.77
C GLN A 61 -10.30 2.53 -7.06
N THR A 62 -10.66 1.34 -7.54
CA THR A 62 -9.95 0.10 -7.24
C THR A 62 -9.08 -0.23 -8.45
N ASN A 63 -7.79 -0.24 -8.27
CA ASN A 63 -6.75 -0.36 -9.27
C ASN A 63 -6.17 -1.79 -9.27
N GLN A 64 -5.87 -2.29 -10.46
CA GLN A 64 -5.17 -3.57 -10.66
C GLN A 64 -4.01 -3.29 -11.61
N VAL A 65 -2.94 -2.75 -11.05
CA VAL A 65 -1.83 -2.18 -11.80
C VAL A 65 -0.77 -3.24 -12.07
N THR A 66 -0.44 -3.43 -13.34
CA THR A 66 0.79 -4.11 -13.74
C THR A 66 1.76 -3.07 -14.28
N VAL A 67 2.91 -2.94 -13.62
CA VAL A 67 4.02 -2.12 -14.09
C VAL A 67 5.07 -3.01 -14.71
N THR A 68 5.48 -2.71 -15.93
CA THR A 68 6.65 -3.32 -16.56
C THR A 68 7.69 -2.25 -16.85
N GLU A 69 8.79 -2.28 -16.09
CA GLU A 69 9.98 -1.47 -16.34
C GLU A 69 10.89 -2.20 -17.33
N SER A 70 11.41 -1.48 -18.32
CA SER A 70 12.36 -2.04 -19.29
C SER A 70 13.39 -1.01 -19.71
N ARG A 71 14.64 -1.46 -19.88
CA ARG A 71 15.69 -0.64 -20.48
C ARG A 71 15.54 -0.59 -21.99
N THR A 72 15.20 0.57 -22.54
CA THR A 72 14.93 0.77 -23.98
C THR A 72 16.03 1.52 -24.71
N GLY A 73 17.02 2.05 -23.98
CA GLY A 73 18.21 2.70 -24.52
C GLY A 73 19.39 2.65 -23.57
N ALA A 74 20.50 3.30 -23.96
CA ALA A 74 21.68 3.39 -23.09
C ALA A 74 21.36 4.09 -21.76
N GLU A 75 20.48 5.08 -21.81
CA GLU A 75 20.09 5.99 -20.71
C GLU A 75 18.56 6.15 -20.66
N GLN A 76 17.80 5.14 -21.08
CA GLN A 76 16.32 5.23 -21.13
C GLN A 76 15.68 4.04 -20.47
N LEU A 77 14.75 4.34 -19.57
CA LEU A 77 13.81 3.39 -19.00
C LEU A 77 12.43 3.70 -19.56
N THR A 78 11.70 2.65 -19.90
CA THR A 78 10.30 2.74 -20.30
C THR A 78 9.48 1.97 -19.29
N PHE A 79 8.47 2.64 -18.75
CA PHE A 79 7.45 2.08 -17.89
C PHE A 79 6.20 1.86 -18.73
N VAL A 80 5.76 0.61 -18.83
CA VAL A 80 4.43 0.27 -19.33
C VAL A 80 3.55 0.00 -18.12
N ILE A 81 2.53 0.83 -17.94
CA ILE A 81 1.57 0.73 -16.84
C ILE A 81 0.24 0.30 -17.44
N ASP A 82 -0.26 -0.85 -17.01
CA ASP A 82 -1.55 -1.42 -17.41
C ASP A 82 -2.44 -1.50 -16.17
N ASP A 83 -3.66 -0.99 -16.26
CA ASP A 83 -4.63 -1.02 -15.16
C ASP A 83 -5.97 -1.59 -15.64
N SER A 84 -6.87 -1.87 -14.70
CA SER A 84 -8.27 -2.18 -14.92
C SER A 84 -9.16 -0.94 -15.10
N VAL A 85 -8.66 0.25 -14.76
CA VAL A 85 -9.36 1.54 -14.92
C VAL A 85 -8.71 2.38 -16.04
N PRO A 86 -9.45 3.32 -16.66
CA PRO A 86 -8.87 4.24 -17.63
C PRO A 86 -7.77 5.11 -17.03
N ILE A 87 -6.72 5.39 -17.82
CA ILE A 87 -5.59 6.21 -17.46
C ILE A 87 -5.49 7.40 -18.43
N GLU A 88 -5.49 8.62 -17.91
CA GLU A 88 -5.16 9.81 -18.70
C GLU A 88 -3.65 9.91 -18.92
N ALA A 89 -3.22 9.72 -20.18
CA ALA A 89 -1.83 9.92 -20.58
C ALA A 89 -1.46 11.41 -20.62
N GLY A 90 -0.68 11.84 -19.62
CA GLY A 90 -0.09 13.16 -19.50
C GLY A 90 1.17 13.37 -20.35
N THR A 91 1.88 14.45 -20.09
CA THR A 91 3.14 14.79 -20.79
C THR A 91 4.16 13.65 -20.65
N GLY A 92 4.76 13.22 -21.77
CA GLY A 92 5.79 12.16 -21.78
C GLY A 92 5.26 10.73 -21.68
N CYS A 93 3.93 10.57 -21.59
CA CYS A 93 3.25 9.29 -21.65
C CYS A 93 2.36 9.21 -22.91
N ALA A 94 2.12 7.99 -23.41
CA ALA A 94 1.22 7.75 -24.53
C ALA A 94 0.58 6.37 -24.43
N HIS A 95 -0.63 6.22 -24.98
CA HIS A 95 -1.27 4.91 -25.14
C HIS A 95 -0.55 4.09 -26.23
N PRO A 96 -0.04 2.88 -25.92
CA PRO A 96 0.60 2.02 -26.92
C PRO A 96 -0.37 1.56 -28.03
N ASP A 97 -1.63 1.36 -27.67
CA ASP A 97 -2.74 1.15 -28.59
C ASP A 97 -3.80 2.23 -28.31
N SER A 98 -4.16 3.03 -29.33
CA SER A 98 -5.18 4.08 -29.19
C SER A 98 -6.59 3.56 -28.86
N ALA A 99 -6.84 2.25 -28.96
CA ALA A 99 -8.10 1.63 -28.55
C ALA A 99 -8.10 1.16 -27.08
N ASP A 100 -6.94 1.17 -26.41
CA ASP A 100 -6.74 0.74 -25.04
C ASP A 100 -6.40 1.96 -24.16
N ASP A 101 -7.40 2.48 -23.46
CA ASP A 101 -7.26 3.62 -22.56
C ASP A 101 -6.85 3.23 -21.14
N THR A 102 -6.68 1.94 -20.83
CA THR A 102 -6.24 1.47 -19.51
C THR A 102 -4.73 1.20 -19.46
N LYS A 103 -4.02 1.45 -20.58
CA LYS A 103 -2.60 1.20 -20.71
C LYS A 103 -1.84 2.41 -21.22
N VAL A 104 -0.75 2.76 -20.56
CA VAL A 104 0.16 3.85 -20.94
C VAL A 104 1.61 3.38 -20.99
N SER A 105 2.38 3.99 -21.86
CA SER A 105 3.83 3.87 -21.91
C SER A 105 4.46 5.23 -21.68
N CYS A 106 5.32 5.31 -20.69
CA CYS A 106 6.07 6.51 -20.31
C CYS A 106 7.56 6.21 -20.42
N THR A 107 8.34 7.10 -21.03
CA THR A 107 9.79 6.94 -21.16
C THR A 107 10.50 8.09 -20.49
N VAL A 108 11.46 7.75 -19.62
CA VAL A 108 12.30 8.68 -18.88
C VAL A 108 13.75 8.57 -19.33
N VAL A 109 14.49 9.66 -19.22
CA VAL A 109 15.93 9.71 -19.51
C VAL A 109 16.71 9.69 -18.20
N MET A 110 17.54 8.67 -18.05
CA MET A 110 18.38 8.48 -16.87
C MET A 110 19.77 9.06 -17.14
N LEU A 111 20.01 10.26 -16.61
CA LEU A 111 21.18 11.07 -16.98
C LEU A 111 22.52 10.56 -16.43
N ASP A 112 22.53 9.67 -15.44
CA ASP A 112 23.73 8.99 -14.90
C ASP A 112 23.31 7.84 -13.96
N SER A 113 24.15 6.80 -13.83
CA SER A 113 23.98 5.61 -12.97
C SER A 113 23.84 5.88 -11.44
N GLN A 114 23.72 7.14 -11.02
CA GLN A 114 23.71 7.57 -9.61
C GLN A 114 22.76 8.77 -9.38
N SER A 115 21.72 8.94 -10.20
CA SER A 115 20.72 9.97 -9.94
C SER A 115 19.90 9.60 -8.70
N PRO A 116 19.82 10.45 -7.67
CA PRO A 116 19.15 10.15 -6.40
C PRO A 116 17.62 10.31 -6.48
N TYR A 117 17.04 10.18 -7.68
CA TYR A 117 15.63 10.45 -7.92
C TYR A 117 14.89 9.16 -8.22
N ASN A 118 13.68 9.06 -7.69
CA ASN A 118 12.78 7.95 -7.99
C ASN A 118 12.44 7.98 -9.49
N ALA A 119 12.48 6.81 -10.14
CA ALA A 119 12.12 6.69 -11.54
C ALA A 119 10.61 6.55 -11.73
N LEU A 120 9.93 5.96 -10.74
CA LEU A 120 8.48 5.90 -10.61
C LEU A 120 8.07 6.38 -9.22
N LEU A 121 7.04 7.22 -9.19
CA LEU A 121 6.21 7.51 -8.02
C LEU A 121 4.80 6.99 -8.32
N MET A 122 4.24 6.20 -7.41
CA MET A 122 2.89 5.64 -7.53
C MET A 122 2.10 5.96 -6.26
N ASP A 123 0.90 6.51 -6.44
CA ASP A 123 -0.07 6.80 -5.38
C ASP A 123 -1.40 6.18 -5.79
N LEU A 124 -1.84 5.13 -5.09
CA LEU A 124 -3.10 4.43 -5.39
C LEU A 124 -4.30 4.91 -4.56
N GLY A 125 -4.03 5.72 -3.54
CA GLY A 125 -5.06 6.52 -2.89
C GLY A 125 -5.92 5.77 -1.89
N ASP A 126 -7.19 5.51 -2.23
CA ASP A 126 -8.20 5.10 -1.26
C ASP A 126 -9.12 3.97 -1.77
N SER A 127 -8.61 2.73 -1.84
CA SER A 127 -9.35 1.47 -2.03
C SER A 127 -8.43 0.26 -1.85
N ASP A 128 -9.00 -0.95 -1.87
CA ASP A 128 -8.24 -2.20 -1.91
C ASP A 128 -7.64 -2.41 -3.32
N ASP A 129 -6.36 -2.14 -3.48
CA ASP A 129 -5.64 -2.13 -4.75
C ASP A 129 -4.66 -3.30 -4.89
N VAL A 130 -4.33 -3.64 -6.14
CA VAL A 130 -3.36 -4.71 -6.44
C VAL A 130 -2.29 -4.20 -7.40
N VAL A 131 -1.02 -4.39 -7.03
CA VAL A 131 0.15 -4.01 -7.82
C VAL A 131 1.02 -5.22 -8.12
N SER A 132 1.34 -5.41 -9.40
CA SER A 132 2.38 -6.33 -9.86
C SER A 132 3.49 -5.54 -10.53
N TYR A 133 4.66 -5.47 -9.89
CA TYR A 133 5.81 -4.73 -10.40
C TYR A 133 6.81 -5.67 -11.05
N HIS A 134 7.08 -5.50 -12.34
CA HIS A 134 8.05 -6.30 -13.09
C HIS A 134 9.24 -5.45 -13.52
N ASN A 135 10.42 -5.66 -12.92
CA ASN A 135 11.67 -5.06 -13.37
C ASN A 135 12.38 -5.96 -14.38
N ASN A 136 12.44 -5.51 -15.65
CA ASN A 136 13.21 -6.16 -16.72
C ASN A 136 14.36 -5.26 -17.22
N SER A 137 14.83 -4.31 -16.43
CA SER A 137 15.84 -3.31 -16.82
C SER A 137 17.28 -3.72 -16.49
N ASP A 138 17.47 -4.77 -15.67
CA ASP A 138 18.75 -5.16 -15.06
C ASP A 138 19.48 -3.96 -14.40
N GLN A 139 18.75 -2.91 -13.97
CA GLN A 139 19.31 -1.71 -13.35
C GLN A 139 19.06 -1.73 -11.84
N ALA A 140 20.14 -1.52 -11.07
CA ALA A 140 20.16 -1.63 -9.61
C ALA A 140 20.17 -0.29 -8.85
N PHE A 141 20.01 0.85 -9.55
CA PHE A 141 20.28 2.17 -8.97
C PHE A 141 19.09 3.13 -9.03
N TYR A 142 17.92 2.66 -9.45
CA TYR A 142 16.75 3.51 -9.58
C TYR A 142 15.69 3.00 -8.64
N THR A 143 15.43 3.79 -7.61
CA THR A 143 14.39 3.50 -6.63
C THR A 143 13.03 3.85 -7.23
N ASN A 144 12.01 3.11 -6.82
CA ASN A 144 10.63 3.47 -7.04
C ASN A 144 9.98 3.69 -5.68
N ASP A 145 9.03 4.61 -5.64
CA ASP A 145 8.23 4.91 -4.46
C ASP A 145 6.79 4.52 -4.77
N ILE A 146 6.26 3.59 -3.99
CA ILE A 146 4.92 3.05 -4.19
C ILE A 146 4.15 3.23 -2.88
N GLU A 147 3.24 4.17 -2.88
CA GLU A 147 2.27 4.43 -1.81
C GLU A 147 0.96 3.73 -2.21
N LEU A 148 0.61 2.65 -1.51
CA LEU A 148 -0.64 1.90 -1.77
C LEU A 148 -1.84 2.68 -1.23
N GLY A 149 -1.74 3.17 0.00
CA GLY A 149 -2.66 4.18 0.53
C GLY A 149 -3.61 3.59 1.56
N ALA A 150 -4.90 3.90 1.47
CA ALA A 150 -5.90 3.36 2.38
C ALA A 150 -6.69 2.24 1.72
N GLY A 151 -6.73 1.06 2.32
CA GLY A 151 -7.28 -0.14 1.70
C GLY A 151 -6.57 -1.37 2.26
N ASN A 152 -7.08 -2.54 1.92
CA ASN A 152 -6.32 -3.77 2.12
C ASN A 152 -5.63 -4.12 0.78
N ASP A 153 -4.40 -3.68 0.63
CA ASP A 153 -3.69 -3.65 -0.63
C ASP A 153 -2.77 -4.87 -0.80
N GLU A 154 -2.51 -5.24 -2.05
CA GLU A 154 -1.58 -6.32 -2.39
C GLU A 154 -0.51 -5.82 -3.36
N LEU A 155 0.76 -5.92 -2.99
CA LEU A 155 1.88 -5.64 -3.88
C LEU A 155 2.79 -6.87 -4.01
N THR A 156 3.13 -7.21 -5.25
CA THR A 156 4.14 -8.23 -5.54
C THR A 156 5.18 -7.71 -6.53
N ASP A 157 6.45 -7.76 -6.11
CA ASP A 157 7.62 -7.54 -6.96
C ASP A 157 8.04 -8.80 -7.72
N PHE A 158 8.47 -8.62 -8.98
CA PHE A 158 9.00 -9.66 -9.85
C PHE A 158 10.29 -9.21 -10.55
N GLY A 159 11.31 -10.06 -10.52
CA GLY A 159 12.62 -9.82 -11.14
C GLY A 159 13.69 -9.43 -10.13
N SER A 160 14.92 -9.14 -10.59
CA SER A 160 15.94 -8.48 -9.76
C SER A 160 15.55 -6.99 -9.65
N VAL A 161 14.46 -6.75 -8.93
CA VAL A 161 14.07 -5.40 -8.53
C VAL A 161 15.01 -5.05 -7.41
N ASP A 162 15.88 -4.07 -7.63
CA ASP A 162 16.79 -3.56 -6.62
C ASP A 162 16.27 -2.18 -6.17
N ALA A 163 15.66 -2.16 -4.98
CA ALA A 163 15.23 -0.96 -4.23
C ALA A 163 13.87 -0.30 -4.57
N ASN A 164 12.78 -1.07 -4.63
CA ASN A 164 11.46 -0.50 -4.41
C ASN A 164 11.29 -0.10 -2.93
N PHE A 165 10.79 1.11 -2.71
CA PHE A 165 10.25 1.56 -1.44
C PHE A 165 8.73 1.46 -1.53
N VAL A 166 8.14 0.65 -0.65
CA VAL A 166 6.71 0.38 -0.62
C VAL A 166 6.16 0.77 0.75
N SER A 167 5.09 1.56 0.77
CA SER A 167 4.30 1.89 1.95
C SER A 167 2.89 1.35 1.73
N GLY A 168 2.43 0.51 2.65
CA GLY A 168 1.08 -0.06 2.68
C GLY A 168 0.06 1.03 2.98
N GLY A 169 0.25 1.71 4.12
CA GLY A 169 -0.52 2.87 4.49
C GLY A 169 -1.54 2.52 5.56
N ALA A 170 -2.83 2.43 5.24
CA ALA A 170 -3.86 2.13 6.21
C ALA A 170 -4.76 0.98 5.77
N GLY A 171 -4.80 -0.10 6.54
CA GLY A 171 -5.58 -1.30 6.29
C GLY A 171 -4.71 -2.53 6.48
N ASP A 172 -5.23 -3.72 6.21
CA ASP A 172 -4.44 -4.95 6.36
C ASP A 172 -3.81 -5.32 5.00
N ASP A 173 -2.53 -4.99 4.80
CA ASP A 173 -1.83 -5.07 3.52
C ASP A 173 -1.03 -6.37 3.35
N THR A 174 -0.78 -6.76 2.10
CA THR A 174 0.11 -7.87 1.75
C THR A 174 1.18 -7.41 0.78
N ILE A 175 2.42 -7.31 1.26
CA ILE A 175 3.54 -6.75 0.50
C ILE A 175 4.61 -7.81 0.30
N THR A 176 4.97 -8.09 -0.95
CA THR A 176 6.11 -8.95 -1.29
C THR A 176 7.16 -8.15 -2.04
N VAL A 177 8.30 -7.96 -1.40
CA VAL A 177 9.48 -7.30 -2.00
C VAL A 177 10.61 -8.31 -2.25
N LEU A 178 11.48 -7.99 -3.20
CA LEU A 178 12.64 -8.80 -3.58
C LEU A 178 13.96 -8.10 -3.20
N GLU A 179 14.98 -8.19 -4.05
CA GLU A 179 16.36 -7.76 -3.79
C GLU A 179 16.45 -6.31 -3.31
N ASN A 180 17.11 -6.06 -2.16
CA ASN A 180 17.24 -4.70 -1.59
C ASN A 180 15.92 -3.93 -1.41
N GLY A 181 14.77 -4.62 -1.37
CA GLY A 181 13.46 -4.00 -1.20
C GLY A 181 13.26 -3.44 0.20
N VAL A 182 12.48 -2.36 0.29
CA VAL A 182 12.08 -1.74 1.55
C VAL A 182 10.56 -1.68 1.61
N ALA A 183 9.96 -2.27 2.64
CA ALA A 183 8.52 -2.34 2.82
C ALA A 183 8.12 -1.83 4.21
N PHE A 184 7.07 -1.02 4.26
CA PHE A 184 6.41 -0.56 5.49
C PHE A 184 4.93 -0.95 5.39
N GLY A 185 4.40 -1.64 6.40
CA GLY A 185 2.96 -1.93 6.50
C GLY A 185 2.17 -0.69 6.93
N ASP A 186 2.73 0.07 7.87
CA ASP A 186 2.16 1.31 8.44
C ASP A 186 1.00 1.04 9.43
N GLU A 187 -0.26 1.36 9.15
CA GLU A 187 -1.39 1.09 10.04
C GLU A 187 -2.15 -0.16 9.58
N GLY A 188 -2.17 -1.25 10.34
CA GLY A 188 -2.70 -2.49 9.76
C GLY A 188 -2.34 -3.74 10.55
N ASN A 189 -2.94 -4.88 10.23
CA ASN A 189 -2.33 -6.17 10.51
C ASN A 189 -1.75 -6.69 9.19
N ASP A 190 -0.51 -6.34 8.93
CA ASP A 190 0.10 -6.47 7.62
C ASP A 190 0.82 -7.80 7.48
N THR A 191 0.97 -8.25 6.24
CA THR A 191 1.78 -9.41 5.89
C THR A 191 2.87 -8.99 4.92
N ILE A 192 4.12 -9.02 5.37
CA ILE A 192 5.28 -8.61 4.59
C ILE A 192 6.20 -9.79 4.33
N TYR A 193 6.45 -10.08 3.05
CA TYR A 193 7.42 -11.06 2.58
C TYR A 193 8.67 -10.36 2.05
N ALA A 194 9.74 -10.42 2.83
CA ALA A 194 11.06 -9.88 2.55
C ALA A 194 11.91 -10.96 1.84
N ASN A 195 11.64 -11.18 0.54
CA ASN A 195 12.17 -12.34 -0.21
C ASN A 195 13.50 -12.07 -0.94
N GLY A 196 14.12 -10.91 -0.75
CA GLY A 196 15.40 -10.56 -1.37
C GLY A 196 16.62 -10.97 -0.53
N ASP A 197 17.82 -10.90 -1.09
CA ASP A 197 19.09 -11.21 -0.39
C ASP A 197 19.36 -10.29 0.82
N ARG A 198 18.72 -9.13 0.86
CA ARG A 198 18.78 -8.17 1.98
C ARG A 198 17.63 -7.19 1.84
N ALA A 199 16.49 -7.46 2.44
CA ALA A 199 15.36 -6.54 2.49
C ALA A 199 15.22 -5.92 3.89
N ILE A 200 14.54 -4.78 3.93
CA ILE A 200 14.17 -4.07 5.15
C ILE A 200 12.64 -4.06 5.21
N ALA A 201 12.06 -4.59 6.27
CA ALA A 201 10.63 -4.61 6.49
C ALA A 201 10.27 -4.09 7.88
N ALA A 202 9.27 -3.22 7.95
CA ALA A 202 8.65 -2.78 9.20
C ALA A 202 7.13 -2.99 9.12
N GLY A 203 6.56 -3.65 10.14
CA GLY A 203 5.11 -3.89 10.25
C GLY A 203 4.37 -2.58 10.49
N GLY A 204 4.67 -1.93 11.61
CA GLY A 204 4.11 -0.64 11.95
C GLY A 204 3.15 -0.77 13.13
N ALA A 205 1.89 -0.42 12.98
CA ALA A 205 0.90 -0.44 14.04
C ALA A 205 -0.16 -1.52 13.77
N GLY A 206 -0.18 -2.56 14.60
CA GLY A 206 -1.12 -3.66 14.58
C GLY A 206 -0.37 -4.98 14.76
N ASN A 207 -1.00 -6.12 14.45
CA ASN A 207 -0.37 -7.43 14.71
C ASN A 207 0.11 -8.01 13.38
N ASP A 208 1.39 -7.82 13.11
CA ASP A 208 1.93 -8.03 11.78
C ASP A 208 2.57 -9.42 11.62
N LEU A 209 2.68 -9.86 10.37
CA LEU A 209 3.42 -11.04 9.97
C LEU A 209 4.56 -10.63 9.04
N LEU A 210 5.80 -10.67 9.55
CA LEU A 210 6.99 -10.43 8.75
C LEU A 210 7.71 -11.75 8.50
N ARG A 211 8.09 -11.99 7.25
CA ARG A 211 8.81 -13.20 6.86
C ARG A 211 9.92 -12.88 5.87
N GLY A 212 11.15 -13.05 6.34
CA GLY A 212 12.32 -13.15 5.48
C GLY A 212 12.41 -14.49 4.77
N ALA A 213 13.31 -14.55 3.78
CA ALA A 213 13.63 -15.75 3.02
C ALA A 213 15.08 -16.19 3.25
N GLY A 214 15.98 -15.99 2.30
CA GLY A 214 17.42 -16.17 2.52
C GLY A 214 18.13 -14.83 2.43
N GLY A 215 19.41 -14.79 2.84
CA GLY A 215 20.18 -13.56 2.94
C GLY A 215 19.84 -12.74 4.19
N ASP A 216 20.69 -11.78 4.53
CA ASP A 216 20.61 -11.03 5.79
C ASP A 216 19.45 -10.01 5.76
N GLN A 217 18.34 -10.28 6.46
CA GLN A 217 17.19 -9.40 6.53
C GLN A 217 17.25 -8.43 7.71
N THR A 218 16.48 -7.34 7.61
CA THR A 218 16.16 -6.48 8.76
C THR A 218 14.64 -6.38 8.91
N LEU A 219 14.11 -6.94 9.99
CA LEU A 219 12.67 -7.06 10.26
C LEU A 219 12.31 -6.35 11.56
N GLN A 220 11.30 -5.48 11.53
CA GLN A 220 10.81 -4.74 12.69
C GLN A 220 9.29 -4.92 12.82
N GLY A 221 8.80 -5.44 13.95
CA GLY A 221 7.36 -5.57 14.21
C GLY A 221 6.70 -4.23 14.52
N ASP A 222 7.39 -3.41 15.34
CA ASP A 222 6.93 -2.12 15.85
C ASP A 222 5.82 -2.22 16.93
N ASP A 223 4.63 -1.65 16.73
CA ASP A 223 3.57 -1.57 17.74
C ASP A 223 2.49 -2.65 17.53
N GLY A 224 2.57 -3.77 18.25
CA GLY A 224 1.49 -4.75 18.41
C GLY A 224 2.00 -6.15 18.73
N HIS A 225 1.20 -7.19 18.51
CA HIS A 225 1.61 -8.57 18.80
C HIS A 225 2.10 -9.26 17.53
N ASP A 226 3.38 -9.09 17.24
CA ASP A 226 3.90 -9.40 15.93
C ASP A 226 4.44 -10.83 15.84
N LYS A 227 4.47 -11.32 14.61
CA LYS A 227 5.05 -12.61 14.29
C LYS A 227 6.11 -12.45 13.22
N MET A 228 7.33 -12.86 13.54
CA MET A 228 8.47 -12.66 12.66
C MET A 228 9.24 -13.96 12.41
N TYR A 229 9.69 -14.13 11.17
CA TYR A 229 10.55 -15.21 10.72
C TYR A 229 11.75 -14.61 9.98
N GLY A 230 12.97 -14.82 10.48
CA GLY A 230 14.22 -14.36 9.86
C GLY A 230 14.48 -15.10 8.55
N GLY A 231 14.65 -16.42 8.64
CA GLY A 231 14.86 -17.28 7.50
C GLY A 231 16.24 -17.91 7.52
N ASP A 232 16.88 -18.01 6.35
CA ASP A 232 18.27 -18.42 6.24
C ASP A 232 19.20 -17.19 6.29
N ASP A 233 20.42 -17.36 6.79
CA ASP A 233 21.49 -16.35 6.96
C ASP A 233 21.30 -15.44 8.18
N GLY A 234 22.09 -14.36 8.32
CA GLY A 234 22.21 -13.63 9.58
C GLY A 234 21.23 -12.47 9.67
N ASP A 235 20.11 -12.66 10.37
CA ASP A 235 19.03 -11.69 10.41
C ASP A 235 19.12 -10.70 11.57
N HIS A 236 18.53 -9.52 11.38
CA HIS A 236 18.30 -8.53 12.43
C HIS A 236 16.80 -8.38 12.65
N MET A 237 16.34 -8.70 13.85
CA MET A 237 14.91 -8.74 14.17
C MET A 237 14.61 -7.96 15.45
N GLU A 238 13.65 -7.05 15.40
CA GLU A 238 13.14 -6.31 16.56
C GLU A 238 11.62 -6.47 16.67
N GLY A 239 11.11 -7.03 17.78
CA GLY A 239 9.68 -7.19 18.04
C GLY A 239 9.01 -5.83 18.22
N GLY A 240 9.32 -5.15 19.33
CA GLY A 240 8.89 -3.76 19.53
C GLY A 240 8.04 -3.61 20.78
N ARG A 241 6.82 -3.10 20.65
CA ARG A 241 5.84 -3.04 21.73
C ARG A 241 4.79 -4.11 21.53
N GLY A 242 4.74 -5.05 22.44
CA GLY A 242 3.66 -6.02 22.53
C GLY A 242 4.20 -7.35 22.97
N ASN A 243 3.63 -8.44 22.47
CA ASN A 243 3.99 -9.77 22.94
C ASN A 243 4.31 -10.53 21.68
N ASP A 244 5.58 -10.52 21.32
CA ASP A 244 6.00 -10.86 19.97
C ASP A 244 6.48 -12.31 19.92
N VAL A 245 6.32 -12.93 18.75
CA VAL A 245 6.80 -14.28 18.49
C VAL A 245 7.80 -14.23 17.34
N MET A 246 9.07 -14.48 17.66
CA MET A 246 10.17 -14.34 16.71
C MET A 246 10.90 -15.67 16.53
N TYR A 247 11.14 -16.05 15.28
CA TYR A 247 11.94 -17.20 14.88
C TYR A 247 13.11 -16.71 14.02
N GLY A 248 14.36 -16.88 14.48
CA GLY A 248 15.54 -16.59 13.65
C GLY A 248 15.67 -17.60 12.50
N GLU A 249 15.40 -18.86 12.82
CA GLU A 249 15.49 -20.03 11.90
C GLU A 249 16.94 -20.50 11.69
N GLY A 250 17.66 -20.04 10.68
CA GLY A 250 18.99 -20.58 10.40
C GLY A 250 20.02 -19.50 10.08
N GLY A 251 21.04 -19.37 10.90
CA GLY A 251 22.13 -18.42 10.69
C GLY A 251 22.47 -17.73 12.01
N PRO A 252 23.49 -16.86 12.06
CA PRO A 252 23.81 -16.14 13.29
C PRO A 252 22.92 -14.89 13.43
N ASP A 253 21.85 -15.00 14.19
CA ASP A 253 20.80 -13.97 14.26
C ASP A 253 21.00 -12.97 15.41
N PHE A 254 20.42 -11.78 15.23
CA PHE A 254 20.32 -10.73 16.24
C PHE A 254 18.85 -10.41 16.50
N MET A 255 18.33 -10.79 17.68
CA MET A 255 16.91 -10.70 17.98
C MET A 255 16.64 -9.97 19.29
N TRP A 256 15.81 -8.94 19.24
CA TRP A 256 15.32 -8.20 20.41
C TRP A 256 13.80 -8.19 20.47
N GLY A 257 13.21 -8.81 21.50
CA GLY A 257 11.76 -8.73 21.74
C GLY A 257 11.30 -7.33 22.13
N ASN A 258 12.20 -6.57 22.76
CA ASN A 258 11.92 -5.25 23.32
C ASN A 258 10.88 -5.32 24.45
N SER A 259 9.71 -4.70 24.34
CA SER A 259 8.80 -4.49 25.48
C SER A 259 7.56 -5.36 25.42
N GLY A 260 7.39 -6.18 26.46
CA GLY A 260 6.22 -7.01 26.73
C GLY A 260 6.64 -8.46 26.94
N ASP A 261 5.71 -9.40 26.87
CA ASP A 261 5.97 -10.81 27.17
C ASP A 261 6.25 -11.58 25.86
N ASP A 262 7.53 -11.69 25.48
CA ASP A 262 7.97 -12.14 24.16
C ASP A 262 8.43 -13.61 24.12
N GLU A 263 8.29 -14.25 22.97
CA GLU A 263 8.84 -15.57 22.65
C GLU A 263 9.88 -15.49 21.52
N LEU A 264 11.15 -15.71 21.85
CA LEU A 264 12.27 -15.69 20.91
C LEU A 264 12.87 -17.09 20.76
N TYR A 265 12.92 -17.58 19.53
CA TYR A 265 13.53 -18.85 19.15
C TYR A 265 14.65 -18.56 18.14
N GLY A 266 15.91 -18.64 18.55
CA GLY A 266 17.06 -18.36 17.68
C GLY A 266 17.14 -19.34 16.52
N GLY A 267 17.24 -20.63 16.84
CA GLY A 267 17.31 -21.69 15.83
C GLY A 267 18.72 -22.23 15.70
N ALA A 268 19.13 -22.56 14.47
CA ALA A 268 20.47 -23.09 14.22
C ALA A 268 21.55 -22.02 14.37
N ASP A 269 22.80 -22.46 14.55
CA ASP A 269 23.96 -21.59 14.74
C ASP A 269 23.94 -20.78 16.05
N THR A 270 24.64 -19.65 16.13
CA THR A 270 24.87 -18.93 17.39
C THR A 270 24.27 -17.54 17.33
N ASP A 271 23.19 -17.36 18.09
CA ASP A 271 22.39 -16.14 18.04
C ASP A 271 22.64 -15.23 19.23
N THR A 272 22.28 -13.96 19.05
CA THR A 272 22.26 -12.93 20.08
C THR A 272 20.81 -12.57 20.35
N LEU A 273 20.27 -13.10 21.45
CA LEU A 273 18.86 -12.95 21.80
C LEU A 273 18.67 -12.10 23.07
N SER A 274 17.70 -11.19 23.05
CA SER A 274 17.29 -10.42 24.23
C SER A 274 15.79 -10.14 24.21
N GLY A 275 15.03 -10.80 25.09
CA GLY A 275 13.60 -10.50 25.26
C GLY A 275 13.28 -9.14 25.90
N GLY A 276 14.26 -8.38 26.42
CA GLY A 276 13.98 -7.07 27.02
C GLY A 276 13.10 -7.13 28.30
N PRO A 277 12.37 -6.04 28.66
CA PRO A 277 11.48 -6.03 29.82
C PRO A 277 10.22 -6.88 29.62
N GLY A 278 9.95 -7.79 30.55
CA GLY A 278 8.74 -8.63 30.54
C GLY A 278 9.03 -10.05 31.05
N ASN A 279 8.06 -10.94 30.92
CA ASN A 279 8.21 -12.38 31.21
C ASN A 279 8.45 -13.14 29.91
N ASN A 280 9.71 -13.21 29.51
CA ASN A 280 10.07 -13.68 28.18
C ASN A 280 10.48 -15.16 28.16
N ILE A 281 10.21 -15.81 27.02
CA ILE A 281 10.76 -17.11 26.66
C ILE A 281 11.85 -16.86 25.63
N VAL A 282 13.08 -17.28 25.92
CA VAL A 282 14.23 -17.14 25.02
C VAL A 282 14.91 -18.50 24.90
N VAL A 283 14.97 -19.02 23.68
CA VAL A 283 15.48 -20.36 23.37
C VAL A 283 16.59 -20.29 22.33
N GLN A 284 17.74 -20.88 22.66
CA GLN A 284 18.85 -21.18 21.75
C GLN A 284 19.02 -22.70 21.70
N ASP A 285 19.15 -23.29 20.50
CA ASP A 285 19.39 -24.73 20.31
C ASP A 285 20.88 -25.15 20.42
#